data_AF-A0A8T4LZD9-F1
#
_entry.id   AF-A0A8T4LZD9-F1
#
_cell.length_a   1.000
_cell.length_b   1.000
_cell.length_c   1.000
_cell.angle_alpha   90.00
_cell.angle_beta   90.00
_cell.angle_gamma   90.00
#
_symmetry.space_group_name_H-M   'P 1'
#
loop_
_entity.id
_entity.type
_entity.pdbx_description
1 polymer ?
#
loop_
_entity_poly.entity_id
_entity_poly.type
_entity_poly.pdbx_seq_one_letter_code
_entity_poly.pdbx_strand_id
1 'polypeptide(L)'
;MSKEGWTVYPLEDKNVNELVLPRRHIIDLRKLSREENELTGLLYGVPRENSLYLIGYLQLGEGTRSECQFNPDYRWFHNEFAKRVKKVHPGLTTVLYHNHPLLSPDEHPKEVIEILKDEINSGIFDYLLDYGIEPSLHNVVAEQTRQLSEADIKATFGRAHILITDTERLGNNFSHINAYKFDPNSPLAGAELFKVAPLSEKPEEIRGWVGGVCSSMKKIDYNLRN
;
A
#
# COMPACT_ATOMS: atom_id res chain seq x y z
N MET A 1 -30.41 2.40 12.57
CA MET A 1 -29.35 3.22 11.97
C MET A 1 -28.94 2.56 10.67
N SER A 2 -28.95 3.27 9.54
CA SER A 2 -28.56 2.69 8.25
C SER A 2 -27.11 2.21 8.33
N LYS A 3 -26.89 0.94 7.98
CA LYS A 3 -25.58 0.29 7.89
C LYS A 3 -24.85 0.74 6.62
N GLU A 4 -24.61 2.04 6.43
CA GLU A 4 -23.77 2.46 5.32
C GLU A 4 -22.32 2.01 5.56
N GLY A 5 -21.76 1.29 4.58
CA GLY A 5 -20.36 0.89 4.55
C GLY A 5 -19.42 2.04 4.18
N TRP A 6 -18.14 1.70 4.01
CA TRP A 6 -17.13 2.63 3.51
C TRP A 6 -17.29 2.83 1.99
N THR A 7 -17.29 4.09 1.54
CA THR A 7 -17.39 4.43 0.11
C THR A 7 -16.04 4.20 -0.54
N VAL A 8 -15.92 3.18 -1.37
CA VAL A 8 -14.69 2.85 -2.10
C VAL A 8 -14.95 2.84 -3.60
N TYR A 9 -13.94 3.23 -4.38
CA TYR A 9 -13.97 3.18 -5.84
C TYR A 9 -12.84 2.26 -6.34
N PRO A 10 -13.03 0.93 -6.36
CA PRO A 10 -11.96 -0.02 -6.65
C PRO A 10 -11.30 0.21 -8.02
N LEU A 11 -10.03 -0.20 -8.15
CA LEU A 11 -9.37 -0.25 -9.46
C LEU A 11 -9.94 -1.42 -10.26
N GLU A 12 -10.70 -1.13 -11.31
CA GLU A 12 -11.30 -2.14 -12.19
C GLU A 12 -10.50 -2.39 -13.48
N ASP A 13 -9.72 -1.40 -13.91
CA ASP A 13 -8.98 -1.48 -15.18
C ASP A 13 -7.78 -2.42 -15.06
N LYS A 14 -7.83 -3.51 -15.80
CA LYS A 14 -6.76 -4.51 -15.87
C LYS A 14 -5.52 -4.04 -16.61
N ASN A 15 -5.62 -2.98 -17.42
CA ASN A 15 -4.52 -2.56 -18.25
C ASN A 15 -3.45 -1.88 -17.40
N VAL A 16 -3.86 -1.07 -16.42
CA VAL A 16 -2.96 -0.36 -15.50
C VAL A 16 -1.88 -1.31 -14.95
N ASN A 17 -0.62 -0.96 -15.20
CA ASN A 17 0.53 -1.79 -14.82
C ASN A 17 1.62 -1.01 -14.05
N GLU A 18 1.49 0.31 -13.97
CA GLU A 18 2.44 1.16 -13.29
C GLU A 18 1.75 2.02 -12.23
N LEU A 19 2.29 2.02 -11.01
CA LEU A 19 1.91 2.89 -9.92
C LEU A 19 2.84 4.11 -9.91
N VAL A 20 2.27 5.30 -10.05
CA VAL A 20 3.03 6.56 -10.10
C VAL A 20 2.77 7.37 -8.84
N LEU A 21 3.85 7.68 -8.12
CA LEU A 21 3.79 8.36 -6.82
C LEU A 21 4.49 9.73 -6.86
N PRO A 22 3.88 10.80 -6.33
CA PRO A 22 4.60 12.02 -5.99
C PRO A 22 5.70 11.74 -4.98
N ARG A 23 6.89 12.36 -5.15
CA ARG A 23 8.04 12.18 -4.24
C ARG A 23 7.70 12.39 -2.77
N ARG A 24 6.81 13.34 -2.48
CA ARG A 24 6.34 13.59 -1.11
C ARG A 24 5.59 12.40 -0.53
N HIS A 25 4.72 11.74 -1.30
CA HIS A 25 3.99 10.57 -0.80
C HIS A 25 4.92 9.41 -0.53
N ILE A 26 5.99 9.21 -1.32
CA ILE A 26 7.01 8.20 -1.01
C ILE A 26 7.65 8.46 0.36
N ILE A 27 8.00 9.72 0.66
CA ILE A 27 8.56 10.08 1.96
C ILE A 27 7.55 9.83 3.09
N ASP A 28 6.29 10.18 2.87
CA ASP A 28 5.23 10.00 3.86
C ASP A 28 4.93 8.51 4.10
N LEU A 29 4.84 7.69 3.05
CA LEU A 29 4.66 6.24 3.16
C LEU A 29 5.87 5.57 3.84
N ARG A 30 7.10 6.04 3.61
CA ARG A 30 8.30 5.57 4.33
C ARG A 30 8.27 5.92 5.82
N LYS A 31 7.56 6.96 6.23
CA LYS A 31 7.35 7.22 7.66
C LYS A 31 6.38 6.21 8.24
N LEU A 32 5.27 5.96 7.54
CA LEU A 32 4.28 4.96 7.94
C LEU A 32 4.89 3.55 8.03
N SER A 33 5.89 3.22 7.21
CA SER A 33 6.59 1.92 7.30
C SER A 33 7.27 1.70 8.65
N ARG A 34 7.59 2.76 9.40
CA ARG A 34 8.35 2.70 10.65
C ARG A 34 7.47 2.75 11.90
N GLU A 35 6.16 2.79 11.71
CA GLU A 35 5.20 2.78 12.80
C GLU A 35 5.22 1.42 13.48
N GLU A 36 5.12 1.40 14.81
CA GLU A 36 5.22 0.15 15.58
C GLU A 36 4.01 -0.75 15.41
N ASN A 37 2.84 -0.16 15.13
CA ASN A 37 1.58 -0.86 14.90
C ASN A 37 1.25 -0.89 13.41
N GLU A 38 0.42 -1.86 13.02
CA GLU A 38 -0.23 -1.84 11.73
C GLU A 38 -1.22 -0.67 11.65
N LEU A 39 -1.10 0.06 10.55
CA LEU A 39 -1.96 1.12 10.11
C LEU A 39 -2.59 0.70 8.80
N THR A 40 -3.85 1.07 8.61
CA THR A 40 -4.53 0.83 7.34
C THR A 40 -5.25 2.09 6.87
N GLY A 41 -5.41 2.19 5.57
CA GLY A 41 -6.07 3.32 4.98
C GLY A 41 -6.31 3.14 3.50
N LEU A 42 -6.63 4.26 2.88
CA LEU A 42 -6.94 4.30 1.46
C LEU A 42 -6.05 5.32 0.77
N LEU A 43 -5.39 4.86 -0.29
CA LEU A 43 -4.71 5.68 -1.27
C LEU A 43 -5.73 6.05 -2.35
N TYR A 44 -5.70 7.31 -2.75
CA TYR A 44 -6.53 7.82 -3.84
C TYR A 44 -5.68 7.99 -5.09
N GLY A 45 -6.21 7.54 -6.21
CA GLY A 45 -5.56 7.66 -7.51
C GLY A 45 -6.53 8.00 -8.62
N VAL A 46 -5.98 8.38 -9.77
CA VAL A 46 -6.74 8.48 -11.03
C VAL A 46 -5.97 7.72 -12.09
N PRO A 47 -6.57 6.72 -12.75
CA PRO A 47 -5.94 6.01 -13.85
C PRO A 47 -5.89 6.93 -15.08
N ARG A 48 -4.76 6.90 -15.78
CA ARG A 48 -4.60 7.54 -17.07
C ARG A 48 -3.62 6.72 -17.90
N GLU A 49 -4.03 6.39 -19.12
CA GLU A 49 -3.29 5.49 -20.01
C GLU A 49 -3.03 4.14 -19.30
N ASN A 50 -1.77 3.83 -19.01
CA ASN A 50 -1.36 2.58 -18.39
C ASN A 50 -0.88 2.74 -16.93
N SER A 51 -1.08 3.93 -16.36
CA SER A 51 -0.56 4.28 -15.04
C SER A 51 -1.68 4.69 -14.08
N LEU A 52 -1.54 4.28 -12.81
CA LEU A 52 -2.32 4.80 -11.70
C LEU A 52 -1.53 5.90 -11.01
N TYR A 53 -2.00 7.14 -11.12
CA TYR A 53 -1.36 8.29 -10.47
C TYR A 53 -1.97 8.47 -9.08
N LEU A 54 -1.20 8.21 -8.03
CA LEU A 54 -1.64 8.44 -6.66
C LEU A 54 -1.56 9.93 -6.31
N ILE A 55 -2.67 10.45 -5.80
CA ILE A 55 -2.93 11.89 -5.61
C ILE A 55 -3.20 12.26 -4.14
N GLY A 56 -3.38 11.27 -3.28
CA GLY A 56 -3.45 11.46 -1.83
C GLY A 56 -3.59 10.14 -1.09
N TYR A 57 -3.51 10.18 0.23
CA TYR A 57 -3.80 9.04 1.10
C TYR A 57 -4.56 9.53 2.33
N LEU A 58 -5.34 8.64 2.92
CA LEU A 58 -5.97 8.83 4.22
C LEU A 58 -5.70 7.58 5.05
N GLN A 59 -5.06 7.76 6.21
CA GLN A 59 -5.07 6.75 7.25
C GLN A 59 -6.47 6.71 7.86
N LEU A 60 -7.06 5.53 7.91
CA LEU A 60 -8.44 5.33 8.36
C LEU A 60 -8.54 4.33 9.49
N GLY A 61 -7.45 3.67 9.83
CA GLY A 61 -7.40 2.64 10.85
C GLY A 61 -6.00 2.45 11.40
N GLU A 62 -5.97 1.85 12.57
CA GLU A 62 -4.79 1.41 13.30
C GLU A 62 -5.17 0.16 14.09
N GLY A 63 -4.19 -0.61 14.54
CA GLY A 63 -4.45 -1.75 15.39
C GLY A 63 -3.23 -2.17 16.20
N THR A 64 -3.00 -3.47 16.26
CA THR A 64 -1.85 -4.08 16.93
C THR A 64 -0.68 -4.19 15.95
N ARG A 65 0.38 -4.89 16.34
CA ARG A 65 1.55 -5.14 15.49
C ARG A 65 1.30 -6.14 14.36
N SER A 66 0.18 -6.86 14.39
CA SER A 66 -0.13 -7.95 13.44
C SER A 66 -1.54 -7.93 12.89
N GLU A 67 -2.35 -6.95 13.32
CA GLU A 67 -3.73 -6.81 12.87
C GLU A 67 -4.15 -5.34 12.92
N CYS A 68 -4.85 -4.87 11.88
CA CYS A 68 -5.46 -3.54 11.86
C CYS A 68 -6.90 -3.57 11.31
N GLN A 69 -7.67 -2.54 11.66
CA GLN A 69 -9.03 -2.36 11.16
C GLN A 69 -9.35 -0.88 10.94
N PHE A 70 -10.29 -0.59 10.03
CA PHE A 70 -10.79 0.77 9.87
C PHE A 70 -11.51 1.26 11.13
N ASN A 71 -11.12 2.44 11.61
CA ASN A 71 -11.77 3.12 12.72
C ASN A 71 -13.12 3.72 12.24
N PRO A 72 -14.27 3.28 12.80
CA PRO A 72 -15.59 3.73 12.38
C PRO A 72 -15.84 5.24 12.50
N ASP A 73 -15.06 5.96 13.31
CA ASP A 73 -15.21 7.40 13.55
C ASP A 73 -14.81 8.22 12.32
N TYR A 74 -13.86 7.73 11.50
CA TYR A 74 -13.48 8.39 10.26
C TYR A 74 -14.44 8.12 9.09
N ARG A 75 -15.41 7.21 9.25
CA ARG A 75 -16.28 6.76 8.17
C ARG A 75 -17.10 7.88 7.54
N TRP A 76 -17.68 8.76 8.36
CA TRP A 76 -18.46 9.88 7.84
C TRP A 76 -17.58 10.82 7.01
N PHE A 77 -16.43 11.22 7.56
CA PHE A 77 -15.48 12.09 6.89
C PHE A 77 -14.99 11.47 5.57
N HIS A 78 -14.58 10.21 5.61
CA HIS A 78 -14.16 9.46 4.43
C HIS A 78 -15.25 9.41 3.35
N ASN A 79 -16.47 9.03 3.71
CA ASN A 79 -17.58 8.91 2.77
C ASN A 79 -17.88 10.25 2.10
N GLU A 80 -17.92 11.35 2.86
CA GLU A 80 -18.13 12.68 2.31
C GLU A 80 -16.98 13.16 1.43
N PHE A 81 -15.73 12.92 1.86
CA PHE A 81 -14.54 13.23 1.09
C PHE A 81 -14.54 12.47 -0.25
N ALA A 82 -14.70 11.16 -0.22
CA ALA A 82 -14.71 10.30 -1.40
C ALA A 82 -15.80 10.71 -2.41
N LYS A 83 -17.04 10.98 -1.94
CA LYS A 83 -18.14 11.44 -2.79
C LYS A 83 -17.83 12.78 -3.46
N ARG A 84 -17.28 13.75 -2.72
CA ARG A 84 -16.93 15.08 -3.26
C ARG A 84 -15.78 15.02 -4.25
N VAL A 85 -14.73 14.25 -3.94
CA VAL A 85 -13.60 14.06 -4.86
C VAL A 85 -14.06 13.36 -6.12
N LYS A 86 -14.88 12.30 -6.04
CA LYS A 86 -15.43 11.61 -7.21
C LYS A 86 -16.23 12.53 -8.13
N LYS A 87 -16.96 13.49 -7.57
CA LYS A 87 -17.70 14.50 -8.35
C LYS A 87 -16.78 15.40 -9.17
N VAL A 88 -15.63 15.80 -8.62
CA VAL A 88 -14.64 16.66 -9.29
C VAL A 88 -13.73 15.85 -10.22
N HIS A 89 -13.42 14.61 -9.84
CA HIS A 89 -12.57 13.68 -10.56
C HIS A 89 -13.32 12.36 -10.77
N PRO A 90 -14.13 12.25 -11.86
CA PRO A 90 -14.94 11.05 -12.12
C PRO A 90 -14.13 9.76 -12.24
N GLY A 91 -12.86 9.86 -12.63
CA GLY A 91 -11.91 8.74 -12.68
C GLY A 91 -11.31 8.32 -11.33
N LEU A 92 -11.75 8.87 -10.20
CA LEU A 92 -11.19 8.52 -8.89
C LEU A 92 -11.24 7.01 -8.63
N THR A 93 -10.11 6.49 -8.19
CA THR A 93 -9.86 5.13 -7.73
C THR A 93 -9.35 5.16 -6.29
N THR A 94 -9.67 4.11 -5.55
CA THR A 94 -9.25 3.86 -4.17
C THR A 94 -8.43 2.57 -4.15
N VAL A 95 -7.27 2.60 -3.48
CA VAL A 95 -6.39 1.46 -3.29
C VAL A 95 -6.20 1.24 -1.80
N LEU A 96 -6.45 0.02 -1.34
CA LEU A 96 -6.19 -0.36 0.06
C LEU A 96 -4.69 -0.38 0.30
N TYR A 97 -4.27 0.14 1.44
CA TYR A 97 -2.92 -0.07 1.94
C TYR A 97 -2.94 -0.42 3.42
N HIS A 98 -1.92 -1.16 3.82
CA HIS A 98 -1.49 -1.24 5.21
C HIS A 98 0.04 -1.36 5.27
N ASN A 99 0.62 -1.10 6.44
CA ASN A 99 2.00 -1.44 6.71
C ASN A 99 2.09 -2.73 7.52
N HIS A 100 3.14 -3.51 7.28
CA HIS A 100 3.61 -4.48 8.25
C HIS A 100 4.79 -3.85 9.02
N PRO A 101 4.66 -3.65 10.34
CA PRO A 101 5.81 -3.29 11.16
C PRO A 101 6.82 -4.45 11.14
N LEU A 102 8.09 -4.12 11.40
CA LEU A 102 9.10 -5.13 11.58
C LEU A 102 8.80 -5.94 12.85
N LEU A 103 8.51 -7.22 12.64
CA LEU A 103 8.35 -8.19 13.71
C LEU A 103 9.71 -8.73 14.11
N SER A 104 9.95 -8.77 15.42
CA SER A 104 11.09 -9.47 15.99
C SER A 104 10.86 -10.98 15.93
N PRO A 105 11.92 -11.81 15.85
CA PRO A 105 11.77 -13.27 15.84
C PRO A 105 10.97 -13.83 17.02
N ASP A 106 11.01 -13.17 18.18
CA ASP A 106 10.31 -13.61 19.39
C ASP A 106 8.78 -13.40 19.32
N GLU A 107 8.30 -12.67 18.32
CA GLU A 107 6.87 -12.44 18.05
C GLU A 107 6.25 -13.53 17.17
N HIS A 108 7.07 -14.48 16.67
CA HIS A 108 6.60 -15.59 15.86
C HIS A 108 6.46 -16.90 16.67
N PRO A 109 5.57 -17.82 16.27
CA PRO A 109 5.50 -19.15 16.86
C PRO A 109 6.87 -19.87 16.75
N LYS A 110 7.23 -20.63 17.78
CA LYS A 110 8.53 -21.32 17.84
C LYS A 110 8.75 -22.25 16.66
N GLU A 111 7.70 -22.95 16.23
CA GLU A 111 7.74 -23.86 15.10
C GLU A 111 8.11 -23.12 13.80
N VAL A 112 7.61 -21.89 13.60
CA VAL A 112 7.95 -21.06 12.45
C VAL A 112 9.42 -20.66 12.50
N ILE A 113 9.92 -20.26 13.68
CA ILE A 113 11.33 -19.87 13.85
C ILE A 113 12.28 -21.04 13.61
N GLU A 114 11.94 -22.25 14.03
CA GLU A 114 12.74 -23.45 13.76
C GLU A 114 12.81 -23.76 12.27
N ILE A 115 11.66 -23.72 11.56
CA ILE A 115 11.62 -23.91 10.11
C ILE A 115 12.49 -22.86 9.40
N LEU A 116 12.35 -21.58 9.73
CA LEU A 116 13.13 -20.51 9.10
C LEU A 116 14.64 -20.68 9.32
N LYS A 117 15.07 -21.14 10.49
CA LYS A 117 16.48 -21.45 10.76
C LYS A 117 16.99 -22.57 9.86
N ASP A 118 16.22 -23.63 9.69
CA ASP A 118 16.58 -24.75 8.82
C ASP A 118 16.64 -24.31 7.35
N GLU A 119 15.71 -23.46 6.91
CA GLU A 119 15.70 -22.90 5.56
C GLU A 119 16.90 -21.98 5.29
N ILE A 120 17.27 -21.14 6.27
CA ILE A 120 18.48 -20.31 6.22
C ILE A 120 19.72 -21.19 6.10
N ASN A 121 19.86 -22.21 6.96
CA ASN A 121 20.99 -23.13 6.92
C ASN A 121 21.08 -23.92 5.60
N SER A 122 19.93 -24.11 4.94
CA SER A 122 19.83 -24.78 3.64
C SER A 122 20.08 -23.83 2.45
N GLY A 123 20.35 -22.54 2.70
CA GLY A 123 20.64 -21.55 1.66
C GLY A 123 19.42 -21.05 0.88
N ILE A 124 18.19 -21.33 1.35
CA ILE A 124 16.96 -20.92 0.64
C ILE A 124 16.88 -19.39 0.49
N PHE A 125 17.42 -18.64 1.45
CA PHE A 125 17.41 -17.18 1.48
C PHE A 125 18.69 -16.52 0.94
N ASP A 126 19.60 -17.27 0.31
CA ASP A 126 20.87 -16.72 -0.22
C ASP A 126 20.66 -15.63 -1.27
N TYR A 127 19.49 -15.61 -1.93
CA TYR A 127 19.11 -14.55 -2.86
C TYR A 127 19.06 -13.15 -2.22
N LEU A 128 18.94 -13.05 -0.89
CA LEU A 128 18.99 -11.78 -0.17
C LEU A 128 20.35 -11.07 -0.33
N LEU A 129 21.42 -11.83 -0.57
CA LEU A 129 22.76 -11.29 -0.82
C LEU A 129 22.80 -10.43 -2.09
N ASP A 130 22.03 -10.78 -3.12
CA ASP A 130 21.89 -10.00 -4.35
C ASP A 130 21.25 -8.62 -4.09
N TYR A 131 20.54 -8.48 -2.97
CA TYR A 131 19.93 -7.23 -2.51
C TYR A 131 20.72 -6.53 -1.39
N GLY A 132 21.91 -7.04 -1.06
CA GLY A 132 22.78 -6.49 -0.02
C GLY A 132 22.31 -6.78 1.41
N ILE A 133 21.50 -7.83 1.60
CA ILE A 133 20.94 -8.23 2.89
C ILE A 133 21.52 -9.59 3.30
N GLU A 134 22.07 -9.69 4.51
CA GLU A 134 22.53 -10.98 5.06
C GLU A 134 21.33 -11.86 5.44
N PRO A 135 21.31 -13.16 5.10
CA PRO A 135 20.21 -14.07 5.42
C PRO A 135 20.22 -14.50 6.91
N SER A 136 20.09 -13.54 7.81
CA SER A 136 19.88 -13.77 9.23
C SER A 136 18.41 -14.02 9.54
N LEU A 137 18.11 -14.67 10.68
CA LEU A 137 16.73 -14.90 11.12
C LEU A 137 15.90 -13.61 11.15
N HIS A 138 16.50 -12.53 11.63
CA HIS A 138 15.86 -11.22 11.68
C HIS A 138 15.47 -10.71 10.27
N ASN A 139 16.41 -10.78 9.32
CA ASN A 139 16.16 -10.29 7.96
C ASN A 139 15.22 -11.18 7.17
N VAL A 140 15.24 -12.49 7.41
CA VAL A 140 14.31 -13.44 6.81
C VAL A 140 12.89 -13.24 7.33
N VAL A 141 12.72 -13.00 8.63
CA VAL A 141 11.43 -12.63 9.19
C VAL A 141 10.92 -11.32 8.56
N ALA A 142 11.78 -10.30 8.46
CA ALA A 142 11.44 -9.05 7.78
C ALA A 142 11.06 -9.25 6.30
N GLU A 143 11.72 -10.17 5.62
CA GLU A 143 11.42 -10.50 4.22
C GLU A 143 10.06 -11.21 4.08
N GLN A 144 9.69 -12.09 5.03
CA GLN A 144 8.36 -12.72 5.08
C GLN A 144 7.24 -11.70 5.25
N THR A 145 7.47 -10.63 6.02
CA THR A 145 6.48 -9.54 6.16
C THR A 145 6.30 -8.71 4.89
N ARG A 146 7.05 -8.97 3.82
CA ARG A 146 6.83 -8.37 2.49
C ARG A 146 5.88 -9.18 1.61
N GLN A 147 5.09 -10.09 2.17
CA GLN A 147 4.07 -10.81 1.45
C GLN A 147 2.69 -10.51 2.05
N LEU A 148 1.68 -10.49 1.19
CA LEU A 148 0.30 -10.36 1.64
C LEU A 148 -0.20 -11.70 2.16
N SER A 149 -0.89 -11.67 3.29
CA SER A 149 -1.63 -12.81 3.79
C SER A 149 -2.88 -13.06 2.92
N GLU A 150 -3.46 -14.26 3.00
CA GLU A 150 -4.75 -14.52 2.37
C GLU A 150 -5.86 -13.59 2.88
N ALA A 151 -5.78 -13.17 4.15
CA ALA A 151 -6.74 -12.24 4.74
C ALA A 151 -6.64 -10.87 4.07
N ASP A 152 -5.43 -10.37 3.82
CA ASP A 152 -5.21 -9.10 3.12
C ASP A 152 -5.75 -9.12 1.70
N ILE A 153 -5.52 -10.23 1.00
CA ILE A 153 -6.05 -10.44 -0.36
C ILE A 153 -7.57 -10.42 -0.34
N LYS A 154 -8.20 -11.11 0.64
CA LYS A 154 -9.67 -11.14 0.79
C LYS A 154 -10.26 -9.78 1.21
N ALA A 155 -9.51 -8.98 1.97
CA ALA A 155 -9.92 -7.66 2.42
C ALA A 155 -9.75 -6.56 1.35
N THR A 156 -8.99 -6.84 0.28
CA THR A 156 -8.70 -5.86 -0.77
C THR A 156 -9.92 -5.55 -1.62
N PHE A 157 -10.26 -4.26 -1.71
CA PHE A 157 -11.36 -3.77 -2.53
C PHE A 157 -10.85 -3.46 -3.95
N GLY A 158 -10.85 -4.47 -4.83
CA GLY A 158 -10.50 -4.33 -6.25
C GLY A 158 -9.20 -5.03 -6.65
N ARG A 159 -8.55 -4.52 -7.71
CA ARG A 159 -7.37 -5.15 -8.32
C ARG A 159 -6.03 -4.72 -7.76
N ALA A 160 -5.98 -3.84 -6.78
CA ALA A 160 -4.72 -3.28 -6.30
C ALA A 160 -4.68 -3.20 -4.78
N HIS A 161 -3.51 -3.51 -4.24
CA HIS A 161 -3.17 -3.38 -2.82
C HIS A 161 -1.74 -2.85 -2.69
N ILE A 162 -1.47 -2.00 -1.71
CA ILE A 162 -0.10 -1.54 -1.42
C ILE A 162 0.30 -1.94 0.00
N LEU A 163 1.26 -2.86 0.11
CA LEU A 163 1.85 -3.24 1.38
C LEU A 163 3.11 -2.41 1.61
N ILE A 164 3.17 -1.76 2.75
CA ILE A 164 4.31 -0.92 3.14
C ILE A 164 5.16 -1.68 4.16
N THR A 165 6.45 -1.83 3.91
CA THR A 165 7.37 -2.55 4.80
C THR A 165 8.60 -1.71 5.09
N ASP A 166 9.21 -1.84 6.26
CA ASP A 166 10.41 -1.07 6.59
C ASP A 166 11.71 -1.62 5.97
N THR A 167 11.65 -2.77 5.31
CA THR A 167 12.81 -3.45 4.73
C THR A 167 13.30 -2.74 3.47
N GLU A 168 14.45 -2.09 3.56
CA GLU A 168 15.10 -1.40 2.44
C GLU A 168 16.05 -2.37 1.70
N ARG A 169 15.94 -2.42 0.37
CA ARG A 169 16.86 -3.17 -0.51
C ARG A 169 17.83 -2.25 -1.22
N LEU A 170 19.08 -2.68 -1.34
CA LEU A 170 20.12 -1.92 -2.03
C LEU A 170 19.69 -1.61 -3.47
N GLY A 171 19.87 -0.35 -3.89
CA GLY A 171 19.55 0.08 -5.25
C GLY A 171 18.06 0.22 -5.59
N ASN A 172 17.14 -0.06 -4.65
CA ASN A 172 15.71 0.10 -4.86
C ASN A 172 15.07 1.06 -3.83
N ASN A 173 14.91 2.32 -4.25
CA ASN A 173 14.28 3.37 -3.44
C ASN A 173 12.79 3.14 -3.12
N PHE A 174 12.15 2.17 -3.77
CA PHE A 174 10.74 1.80 -3.57
C PHE A 174 10.59 0.43 -2.93
N SER A 175 11.68 -0.17 -2.44
CA SER A 175 11.65 -1.48 -1.79
C SER A 175 10.74 -1.54 -0.57
N HIS A 176 10.38 -0.41 0.04
CA HIS A 176 9.41 -0.36 1.13
C HIS A 176 7.95 -0.31 0.65
N ILE A 177 7.70 -0.21 -0.67
CA ILE A 177 6.37 -0.12 -1.29
C ILE A 177 6.17 -1.34 -2.16
N ASN A 178 5.51 -2.36 -1.62
CA ASN A 178 5.16 -3.57 -2.34
C ASN A 178 3.73 -3.41 -2.88
N ALA A 179 3.63 -2.93 -4.11
CA ALA A 179 2.36 -2.69 -4.77
C ALA A 179 1.96 -3.93 -5.57
N TYR A 180 0.84 -4.55 -5.21
CA TYR A 180 0.32 -5.78 -5.80
C TYR A 180 -0.89 -5.51 -6.68
N LYS A 181 -0.95 -6.27 -7.77
CA LYS A 181 -2.03 -6.33 -8.73
C LYS A 181 -2.64 -7.73 -8.72
N PHE A 182 -3.97 -7.80 -8.71
CA PHE A 182 -4.71 -9.06 -8.68
C PHE A 182 -5.65 -9.19 -9.87
N ASP A 183 -5.91 -10.44 -10.29
CA ASP A 183 -7.10 -10.77 -11.05
C ASP A 183 -8.28 -10.92 -10.07
N PRO A 184 -9.37 -10.14 -10.20
CA PRO A 184 -10.51 -10.25 -9.31
C PRO A 184 -11.26 -11.58 -9.47
N ASN A 185 -11.05 -12.30 -10.58
CA ASN A 185 -11.59 -13.64 -10.79
C ASN A 185 -10.68 -14.74 -10.25
N SER A 186 -9.45 -14.40 -9.86
CA SER A 186 -8.49 -15.33 -9.29
C SER A 186 -7.50 -14.62 -8.36
N PRO A 187 -7.98 -13.97 -7.29
CA PRO A 187 -7.12 -13.14 -6.44
C PRO A 187 -6.07 -13.96 -5.67
N LEU A 188 -6.31 -15.28 -5.51
CA LEU A 188 -5.37 -16.23 -4.91
C LEU A 188 -4.39 -16.86 -5.92
N ALA A 189 -4.58 -16.68 -7.23
CA ALA A 189 -3.80 -17.37 -8.27
C ALA A 189 -2.58 -16.59 -8.77
N GLY A 190 -2.10 -15.62 -8.01
CA GLY A 190 -0.87 -14.89 -8.30
C GLY A 190 -1.08 -13.39 -8.24
N ALA A 191 -0.45 -12.76 -7.24
CA ALA A 191 -0.32 -11.32 -7.18
C ALA A 191 0.88 -10.91 -8.05
N GLU A 192 0.67 -10.05 -9.03
CA GLU A 192 1.75 -9.44 -9.81
C GLU A 192 2.20 -8.14 -9.15
N LEU A 193 3.49 -7.81 -9.18
CA LEU A 193 3.95 -6.52 -8.68
C LEU A 193 3.66 -5.41 -9.71
N PHE A 194 3.02 -4.33 -9.27
CA PHE A 194 3.02 -3.07 -10.00
C PHE A 194 4.45 -2.56 -10.15
N LYS A 195 4.78 -2.07 -11.35
CA LYS A 195 5.97 -1.24 -11.49
C LYS A 195 5.74 0.06 -10.73
N VAL A 196 6.60 0.41 -9.78
CA VAL A 196 6.51 1.67 -9.04
C VAL A 196 7.44 2.70 -9.68
N ALA A 197 6.93 3.90 -9.98
CA ALA A 197 7.69 4.99 -10.58
C ALA A 197 7.41 6.34 -9.88
N PRO A 198 8.41 7.22 -9.76
CA PRO A 198 8.19 8.56 -9.23
C PRO A 198 7.58 9.48 -10.30
N LEU A 199 6.69 10.37 -9.89
CA LEU A 199 6.08 11.37 -10.77
C LEU A 199 7.12 12.31 -11.42
N SER A 200 8.29 12.47 -10.82
CA SER A 200 9.37 13.31 -11.35
C SER A 200 9.90 12.85 -12.71
N GLU A 201 9.67 11.58 -13.08
CA GLU A 201 10.07 11.02 -14.37
C GLU A 201 9.03 11.27 -15.48
N LYS A 202 7.93 11.96 -15.18
CA LYS A 202 6.82 12.19 -16.12
C LYS A 202 6.88 13.58 -16.77
N PRO A 203 6.29 13.77 -17.96
CA PRO A 203 6.22 15.06 -18.65
C PRO A 203 5.63 16.18 -17.79
N GLU A 204 6.03 17.43 -18.07
CA GLU A 204 5.55 18.61 -17.32
C GLU A 204 4.03 18.79 -17.35
N GLU A 205 3.39 18.51 -18.49
CA GLU A 205 1.93 18.53 -18.60
C GLU A 205 1.26 17.57 -17.62
N ILE A 206 1.78 16.33 -17.52
CA ILE A 206 1.29 15.32 -16.57
C ILE A 206 1.48 15.80 -15.13
N ARG A 207 2.65 16.39 -14.81
CA ARG A 207 2.92 16.95 -13.49
C ARG A 207 1.96 18.09 -13.15
N GLY A 208 1.70 18.99 -14.10
CA GLY A 208 0.75 20.09 -13.94
C GLY A 208 -0.68 19.59 -13.71
N TRP A 209 -1.12 18.60 -14.49
CA TRP A 209 -2.42 17.94 -14.31
C TRP A 209 -2.55 17.28 -12.93
N VAL A 210 -1.58 16.44 -12.52
CA VAL A 210 -1.57 15.81 -11.19
C VAL A 210 -1.57 16.87 -10.09
N GLY A 211 -0.77 17.94 -10.25
CA GLY A 211 -0.73 19.06 -9.30
C GLY A 211 -2.09 19.76 -9.14
N GLY A 212 -2.82 19.93 -10.24
CA GLY A 212 -4.19 20.45 -10.24
C GLY A 212 -5.16 19.55 -9.46
N VAL A 213 -5.10 18.23 -9.71
CA VAL A 213 -5.92 17.24 -8.99
C VAL A 213 -5.62 17.25 -7.49
N CYS A 214 -4.35 17.20 -7.10
CA CYS A 214 -3.92 17.28 -5.70
C CYS A 214 -4.40 18.56 -5.01
N SER A 215 -4.43 19.69 -5.73
CA SER A 215 -4.90 20.97 -5.19
C SER A 215 -6.42 20.95 -4.93
N SER A 216 -7.20 20.37 -5.84
CA SER A 216 -8.64 20.18 -5.64
C SER A 216 -8.95 19.27 -4.45
N MET A 217 -8.22 18.16 -4.29
CA MET A 217 -8.39 17.27 -3.14
C MET A 217 -8.09 17.96 -1.81
N LYS A 218 -6.98 18.70 -1.73
CA LYS A 218 -6.62 19.46 -0.52
C LYS A 218 -7.69 20.49 -0.13
N LYS A 219 -8.28 21.16 -1.12
CA LYS A 219 -9.38 22.09 -0.88
C LYS A 219 -10.62 21.40 -0.32
N ILE A 220 -10.94 20.20 -0.81
CA ILE A 220 -12.06 19.40 -0.30
C ILE A 220 -11.80 18.92 1.13
N ASP A 221 -10.60 18.40 1.42
CA ASP A 221 -10.20 18.00 2.77
C ASP A 221 -10.31 19.17 3.76
N TYR A 222 -9.73 20.33 3.41
CA TYR A 222 -9.80 21.54 4.23
C TYR A 222 -11.24 21.96 4.53
N ASN A 223 -12.12 21.95 3.53
CA ASN A 223 -13.54 22.32 3.69
C ASN A 223 -14.38 21.30 4.47
N LEU A 224 -13.88 20.09 4.69
CA LEU A 224 -14.58 19.08 5.50
C LEU A 224 -14.11 19.09 6.96
N ARG A 225 -12.92 19.63 7.22
CA ARG A 225 -12.36 19.77 8.57
C ARG A 225 -12.74 21.08 9.27
N ASN A 226 -13.18 22.08 8.52
CA ASN A 226 -13.61 23.41 9.01
C ASN A 226 -15.08 23.65 8.65
#